data_AF-A0A645HMA2-F1
#
_entry.id   AF-A0A645HMA2-F1
#
_cell.length_a   1.000
_cell.length_b   1.000
_cell.length_c   1.000
_cell.angle_alpha   90.00
_cell.angle_beta   90.00
_cell.angle_gamma   90.00
#
_symmetry.space_group_name_H-M   'P 1'
#
loop_
_entity.id
_entity.type
_entity.pdbx_description
1 polymer ?
#
loop_
_entity_poly.entity_id
_entity_poly.type
_entity_poly.pdbx_seq_one_letter_code
_entity_poly.pdbx_strand_id
1 'polypeptide(L)' 'MFLYRDEYYNPETTDKPNICEVNIAKQRSGPTGSIELTWLGKYTRFVDKSRLSEK' A
#
# COMPACT_ATOMS: atom_id res chain seq x y z
N MET A 1 -3.50 -11.51 -5.77
CA MET A 1 -3.16 -10.40 -4.87
C MET A 1 -1.70 -10.08 -5.12
N PHE A 2 -1.41 -8.82 -5.43
CA PHE A 2 -0.06 -8.34 -5.72
C PHE A 2 0.24 -7.14 -4.84
N LEU A 3 1.50 -7.03 -4.41
CA LEU A 3 2.00 -5.92 -3.60
C LEU A 3 2.98 -5.11 -4.43
N TYR A 4 2.76 -3.81 -4.49
CA TYR A 4 3.65 -2.87 -5.16
C TYR A 4 4.02 -1.74 -4.20
N ARG A 5 5.32 -1.47 -4.07
CA ARG A 5 5.85 -0.38 -3.26
C ARG A 5 6.72 0.48 -4.15
N ASP A 6 6.22 1.65 -4.48
CA ASP A 6 6.92 2.55 -5.40
C ASP A 6 8.25 3.03 -4.81
N GLU A 7 8.29 3.30 -3.50
CA GLU A 7 9.51 3.69 -2.76
C GLU A 7 10.67 2.70 -2.88
N TYR A 8 10.38 1.41 -3.09
CA TYR A 8 11.43 0.37 -3.17
C TYR A 8 12.12 0.39 -4.53
N TYR A 9 11.41 0.74 -5.59
CA TYR A 9 11.92 0.75 -6.96
C TYR A 9 12.36 2.16 -7.39
N ASN A 10 11.72 3.20 -6.87
CA ASN A 10 11.90 4.60 -7.25
C ASN A 10 12.18 5.50 -6.02
N PRO A 11 13.25 5.25 -5.25
CA PRO A 11 13.47 5.91 -3.96
C PRO A 11 13.67 7.44 -4.04
N GLU A 12 14.18 7.97 -5.15
CA GLU A 12 14.48 9.40 -5.30
C GLU A 12 13.35 10.21 -5.95
N THR A 13 12.41 9.54 -6.62
CA THR A 13 11.37 10.18 -7.44
C THR A 13 9.96 9.87 -6.96
N THR A 14 9.79 9.08 -5.90
CA THR A 14 8.46 8.69 -5.44
C THR A 14 7.73 9.84 -4.74
N ASP A 15 6.53 10.16 -5.22
CA ASP A 15 5.63 11.14 -4.57
C ASP A 15 4.88 10.53 -3.36
N LYS A 16 4.98 9.21 -3.16
CA LYS A 16 4.21 8.44 -2.17
C LYS A 16 5.11 7.62 -1.23
N PRO A 17 5.90 8.28 -0.36
CA PRO A 17 6.77 7.58 0.59
C PRO A 17 5.94 6.74 1.58
N ASN A 18 6.44 5.55 1.92
CA ASN A 18 5.80 4.61 2.84
C ASN A 18 4.38 4.15 2.43
N ILE A 19 4.04 4.19 1.13
CA ILE A 19 2.78 3.62 0.62
C ILE A 19 3.05 2.28 -0.07
N CYS A 20 2.21 1.30 0.24
CA CYS A 20 2.11 0.05 -0.50
C CYS A 20 0.74 -0.03 -1.17
N GLU A 21 0.74 -0.26 -2.48
CA GLU A 21 -0.44 -0.59 -3.24
C GLU A 21 -0.69 -2.10 -3.21
N VAL A 22 -1.89 -2.48 -2.78
CA VAL A 22 -2.37 -3.86 -2.74
C VAL A 22 -3.37 -4.04 -3.87
N ASN A 23 -2.96 -4.77 -4.90
CA ASN A 23 -3.75 -5.01 -6.10
C ASN A 23 -4.42 -6.39 -6.04
N ILE A 24 -5.73 -6.40 -5.85
CA ILE A 24 -6.58 -7.59 -5.90
C ILE A 24 -6.98 -7.83 -7.36
N ALA A 25 -6.07 -8.43 -8.14
CA ALA A 25 -6.31 -8.71 -9.55
C ALA A 25 -7.34 -9.81 -9.82
N LYS A 26 -7.58 -10.71 -8.85
CA LYS A 26 -8.56 -11.80 -8.98
C LYS A 26 -9.14 -12.15 -7.62
N GLN A 27 -10.47 -12.14 -7.53
CA GLN A 27 -11.23 -12.59 -6.37
C GLN A 27 -12.44 -13.39 -6.86
N ARG A 28 -12.66 -14.60 -6.31
CA ARG A 28 -13.71 -15.53 -6.81
C ARG A 28 -15.12 -15.17 -6.35
N SER A 29 -15.25 -14.53 -5.21
CA SER A 29 -16.54 -14.24 -4.56
C SER A 29 -16.62 -12.78 -4.10
N GLY A 30 -16.00 -11.88 -4.84
CA GLY A 30 -15.93 -10.47 -4.45
C GLY A 30 -15.29 -9.58 -5.50
N PRO A 31 -15.32 -8.26 -5.27
CA PRO A 31 -14.82 -7.28 -6.21
C PRO A 31 -13.29 -7.24 -6.25
N THR A 32 -12.72 -7.19 -7.45
CA THR A 32 -11.32 -6.81 -7.63
C THR A 32 -11.11 -5.33 -7.38
N GLY A 33 -9.89 -4.92 -7.06
CA GLY A 33 -9.57 -3.51 -6.85
C GLY A 33 -8.16 -3.28 -6.34
N SER A 34 -7.83 -2.01 -6.18
CA SER A 34 -6.55 -1.53 -5.67
C SER A 34 -6.79 -0.79 -4.37
N ILE A 35 -6.00 -1.11 -3.35
CA ILE A 35 -6.11 -0.53 -2.01
C ILE A 35 -4.74 0.02 -1.63
N GLU A 36 -4.69 1.27 -1.17
CA GLU A 36 -3.48 1.89 -0.66
C GLU A 36 -3.38 1.68 0.85
N LEU A 37 -2.28 1.09 1.30
CA LEU A 37 -1.96 0.92 2.73
C LEU A 37 -0.67 1.66 3.06
N THR A 38 -0.55 2.12 4.30
CA THR A 38 0.71 2.67 4.81
C THR A 38 1.64 1.54 5.25
N TRP A 39 2.88 1.56 4.79
CA TRP A 39 3.93 0.61 5.12
C TRP A 39 4.87 1.18 6.19
N LEU A 40 4.93 0.53 7.35
CA LEU A 40 5.88 0.87 8.42
C LEU A 40 7.06 -0.10 8.36
N GLY A 41 8.07 0.24 7.56
CA GLY A 41 9.26 -0.59 7.35
C GLY A 41 10.00 -0.99 8.63
N LYS A 42 10.06 -0.08 9.63
CA LYS A 42 10.69 -0.33 10.93
C LYS A 42 10.07 -1.51 11.70
N TYR A 43 8.78 -1.77 11.49
CA TYR A 43 8.02 -2.80 12.21
C TYR A 43 7.49 -3.90 11.29
N THR A 44 7.83 -3.86 9.99
CA THR A 44 7.32 -4.78 8.97
C THR A 44 5.79 -4.87 8.99
N ARG A 45 5.12 -3.73 9.17
CA ARG A 45 3.67 -3.65 9.44
C ARG A 45 2.94 -2.79 8.43
N PHE A 46 1.78 -3.27 7.96
CA PHE A 46 0.82 -2.48 7.21
C PHE A 46 -0.19 -1.80 8.15
N VAL A 47 -0.50 -0.54 7.88
CA VAL A 47 -1.47 0.26 8.63
C VAL A 47 -2.49 0.85 7.65
N ASP A 48 -3.72 0.98 8.12
CA ASP A 48 -4.77 1.66 7.38
C ASP A 48 -4.41 3.14 7.15
N LYS A 49 -4.54 3.60 5.89
CA LYS A 49 -4.22 4.98 5.50
C LYS A 49 -5.14 6.00 6.18
N SER A 50 -6.42 5.66 6.35
CA SER A 50 -7.46 6.51 6.93
C SER A 50 -7.18 6.83 8.40
N ARG A 51 -6.72 5.84 9.17
CA ARG A 51 -6.38 6.00 10.61
C ARG A 51 -5.26 7.01 10.90
N LEU A 52 -4.45 7.40 9.92
CA LEU A 52 -3.40 8.40 10.08
C LEU A 52 -3.90 9.83 9.85
N SER A 53 -5.03 10.01 9.14
CA SER A 53 -5.62 11.32 8.84
C SER A 53 -6.51 11.87 9.95
N GLU A 54 -6.86 11.06 10.95
CA GLU A 54 -7.74 11.44 12.07
C GLU A 54 -6.99 12.12 13.25
N LYS A 55 -5.83 12.75 12.98
CA LYS A 55 -5.05 13.48 13.97
C LYS A 55 -4.78 14.91 13.56
#